data_AF-C0ZFM0-F1
#
_entry.id   AF-C0ZFM0-F1
#
_cell.length_a   1.000
_cell.length_b   1.000
_cell.length_c   1.000
_cell.angle_alpha   90.00
_cell.angle_beta   90.00
_cell.angle_gamma   90.00
#
_symmetry.space_group_name_H-M   'P 1'
#
loop_
_entity.id
_entity.type
_entity.pdbx_description
1 polymer ?
#
loop_
_entity_poly.entity_id
_entity_poly.type
_entity_poly.pdbx_seq_one_letter_code
_entity_poly.pdbx_strand_id
1 'polypeptide(L)' 'MRGSLDGYQPHFYLPPWIVFPEEHPYSLCWRMGFGEDYLMHYWPWLEEMSVDARKEYDAYFPVPEEWQFEDLDEEDE' A
#
# COMPACT_ATOMS: atom_id res chain seq x y z
N MET A 1 12.54 -5.54 21.84
CA MET A 1 11.11 -5.87 21.97
C MET A 1 10.35 -4.85 21.15
N ARG A 2 9.96 -5.18 19.91
CA ARG A 2 9.15 -4.31 19.06
C ARG A 2 7.77 -4.25 19.69
N GLY A 3 7.38 -3.04 20.13
CA GLY A 3 6.12 -2.80 20.81
C GLY A 3 4.96 -3.33 19.97
N SER A 4 4.11 -4.12 20.62
CA SER A 4 2.83 -4.54 20.08
C SER A 4 2.03 -3.28 19.75
N LEU A 5 1.64 -3.11 18.48
CA LEU A 5 0.76 -2.04 17.98
C LEU A 5 -0.70 -2.31 18.38
N ASP A 6 -0.93 -2.81 19.60
CA ASP A 6 -2.28 -3.09 20.09
C ASP A 6 -2.95 -1.75 20.41
N GLY A 7 -3.71 -1.23 19.44
CA GLY A 7 -4.55 -0.04 19.58
C GLY A 7 -4.04 1.26 18.94
N TYR A 8 -2.88 1.29 18.28
CA TYR A 8 -2.48 2.45 17.48
C TYR A 8 -3.02 2.30 16.06
N GLN A 9 -4.21 2.84 15.80
CA GLN A 9 -4.68 3.10 14.45
C GLN A 9 -4.06 4.41 13.98
N PRO A 10 -2.99 4.41 13.17
CA PRO A 10 -2.57 5.65 12.55
C PRO A 10 -3.73 6.13 11.65
N HIS A 11 -4.22 7.35 11.87
CA HIS A 11 -5.20 8.02 11.00
C HIS A 11 -4.68 8.21 9.56
N PHE A 12 -3.42 7.87 9.31
CA PHE A 12 -2.69 8.06 8.08
C PHE A 12 -1.82 6.84 7.81
N TYR A 13 -2.10 6.11 6.73
CA TYR A 13 -1.25 5.00 6.29
C TYR A 13 -0.33 5.48 5.18
N LEU A 14 0.91 5.02 5.24
CA LEU A 14 1.89 5.26 4.19
C LEU A 14 1.73 4.23 3.08
N PRO A 15 2.23 4.51 1.87
CA PRO A 15 2.19 3.53 0.81
C PRO A 15 3.03 2.31 1.19
N PRO A 16 2.65 1.10 0.72
CA PRO A 16 3.33 -0.13 1.07
C PRO A 16 4.83 -0.12 0.71
N TRP A 17 5.22 0.52 -0.40
CA TRP A 17 6.63 0.69 -0.79
C TRP A 17 7.45 1.62 0.11
N ILE A 18 6.80 2.49 0.89
CA ILE A 18 7.48 3.37 1.86
C ILE A 18 7.66 2.64 3.19
N VAL A 19 6.66 1.86 3.62
CA VAL A 19 6.73 1.10 4.87
C VAL A 19 7.63 -0.12 4.73
N PHE A 20 7.61 -0.77 3.57
CA PHE A 20 8.41 -1.95 3.26
C PHE A 20 9.26 -1.71 2.01
N PRO A 21 10.29 -0.84 2.08
CA PRO A 21 11.13 -0.51 0.92
C PRO A 21 11.98 -1.69 0.43
N GLU A 22 12.19 -2.69 1.28
CA GLU A 22 12.95 -3.91 0.94
C GLU A 22 12.08 -5.02 0.35
N GLU A 23 10.74 -4.91 0.45
CA GLU A 23 9.83 -5.94 -0.01
C GLU A 23 9.32 -5.64 -1.41
N HIS A 24 9.53 -6.59 -2.32
CA HIS A 24 9.00 -6.52 -3.68
C HIS A 24 7.46 -6.60 -3.67
N PRO A 25 6.74 -5.95 -4.61
CA PRO A 25 5.27 -6.02 -4.68
C PRO A 25 4.71 -7.44 -4.87
N TYR A 26 5.49 -8.33 -5.48
CA TYR A 26 5.18 -9.77 -5.60
C TYR A 26 5.70 -10.63 -4.42
N SER A 27 6.23 -10.01 -3.37
CA SER A 27 6.72 -10.73 -2.20
C SER A 27 5.58 -11.49 -1.53
N LEU A 28 5.90 -12.67 -1.00
CA LEU A 28 4.97 -13.48 -0.20
C LEU A 28 4.54 -12.75 1.08
N CYS A 29 5.26 -11.71 1.53
CA CYS A 29 4.93 -10.93 2.71
C CYS A 29 3.55 -10.25 2.64
N TRP A 30 3.05 -9.98 1.42
CA TRP A 30 1.75 -9.38 1.15
C TRP A 30 0.59 -10.37 1.18
N ARG A 31 0.89 -11.67 1.05
CA ARG A 31 -0.10 -12.77 1.02
C ARG A 31 -0.05 -13.68 2.24
N MET A 32 1.03 -13.63 3.00
CA MET A 32 1.22 -14.35 4.26
C MET A 32 2.24 -13.59 5.12
N GLY A 33 1.78 -12.70 6.00
CA GLY A 33 2.66 -12.02 6.96
C GLY A 33 2.23 -10.60 7.32
N PHE A 34 3.18 -9.80 7.78
CA PHE A 34 2.93 -8.42 8.23
C PHE A 34 2.46 -7.48 7.09
N GLY A 35 2.77 -7.79 5.83
CA GLY A 35 2.31 -7.01 4.68
C GLY A 35 0.82 -7.20 4.42
N GLU A 36 0.28 -8.41 4.62
CA GLU A 36 -1.14 -8.70 4.48
C GLU A 36 -1.98 -7.92 5.51
N ASP A 37 -1.58 -7.96 6.78
CA ASP A 37 -2.24 -7.22 7.86
C ASP A 37 -2.22 -5.70 7.61
N TYR A 38 -1.09 -5.18 7.10
CA TYR A 38 -0.97 -3.79 6.69
C TYR A 38 -1.94 -3.44 5.55
N LEU A 39 -2.01 -4.27 4.50
CA LEU A 39 -2.92 -4.06 3.39
C LEU A 39 -4.38 -4.12 3.82
N MET A 40 -4.74 -5.03 4.72
CA MET A 40 -6.10 -5.14 5.26
C MET A 40 -6.59 -3.86 5.94
N HIS A 41 -5.68 -3.08 6.54
CA HIS A 41 -6.00 -1.78 7.13
C HIS A 41 -5.82 -0.62 6.14
N TYR A 42 -4.86 -0.71 5.24
CA TYR A 42 -4.56 0.30 4.21
C TYR A 42 -5.70 0.49 3.21
N TRP A 43 -6.24 -0.61 2.66
CA TRP A 43 -7.31 -0.56 1.66
C TRP A 43 -8.57 0.16 2.14
N PRO A 44 -9.21 -0.21 3.26
CA PRO A 44 -10.40 0.48 3.74
C PRO A 44 -10.11 1.94 4.09
N TRP A 45 -8.93 2.26 4.65
CA TRP A 45 -8.54 3.64 4.89
C TRP A 45 -8.46 4.45 3.60
N LEU A 46 -7.87 3.89 2.54
CA LEU A 46 -7.78 4.53 1.22
C LEU A 46 -9.16 4.71 0.56
N GLU A 47 -10.08 3.78 0.79
CA GLU A 47 -11.48 3.86 0.34
C GLU A 47 -12.31 4.88 1.12
N GLU A 48 -12.02 5.07 2.41
CA GLU A 48 -12.65 6.10 3.25
C GLU A 48 -12.17 7.52 2.89
N MET A 49 -11.01 7.66 2.24
CA MET A 49 -10.51 8.96 1.80
C MET A 49 -11.35 9.56 0.67
N SER A 50 -11.53 10.89 0.73
CA SER A 50 -12.15 11.63 -0.36
C SER A 50 -11.28 11.59 -1.63
N VAL A 51 -11.90 11.70 -2.80
CA VAL A 51 -11.21 11.65 -4.10
C VAL A 51 -10.10 12.71 -4.20
N ASP A 52 -10.32 13.92 -3.67
CA ASP A 52 -9.30 14.97 -3.65
C ASP A 52 -8.12 14.62 -2.73
N ALA A 53 -8.39 14.04 -1.56
CA ALA A 53 -7.35 13.59 -0.64
C ALA A 53 -6.54 12.43 -1.24
N ARG A 54 -7.18 11.53 -1.98
CA ARG A 54 -6.49 10.46 -2.70
C ARG A 54 -5.59 11.02 -3.80
N LYS A 55 -6.06 12.01 -4.58
CA LYS A 55 -5.23 12.69 -5.59
C LYS A 55 -4.02 13.40 -4.99
N GLU A 56 -4.19 14.09 -3.87
CA GLU A 56 -3.06 14.69 -3.17
C GLU A 56 -2.09 13.62 -2.67
N TYR A 57 -2.60 12.53 -2.10
CA TYR A 57 -1.80 11.42 -1.63
C TYR A 57 -0.99 10.75 -2.76
N ASP A 58 -1.61 10.44 -3.90
CA ASP A 58 -0.91 9.92 -5.09
C ASP A 58 0.14 10.91 -5.62
N ALA A 59 -0.12 12.22 -5.55
CA ALA A 59 0.85 13.25 -5.93
C ALA A 59 2.03 13.37 -4.95
N TYR A 60 1.79 13.17 -3.64
CA TYR A 60 2.82 13.17 -2.61
C TYR A 60 3.68 11.89 -2.63
N PHE A 61 3.07 10.76 -2.97
CA PHE A 61 3.73 9.46 -2.99
C PHE A 61 3.63 8.82 -4.37
N PRO A 62 4.52 9.19 -5.31
CA PRO A 62 4.53 8.56 -6.63
C PRO A 62 4.83 7.07 -6.50
N VAL A 63 4.09 6.26 -7.27
CA VAL A 63 4.29 4.80 -7.35
C VAL A 63 5.63 4.53 -8.05
N PRO A 64 6.60 3.86 -7.39
CA PRO A 64 7.86 3.51 -8.02
C PRO A 64 7.63 2.53 -9.18
N GLU A 65 8.51 2.54 -10.18
CA GLU A 65 8.41 1.69 -11.38
C GLU A 65 8.25 0.20 -11.03
N GLU A 66 8.94 -0.26 -9.98
CA GLU A 66 8.84 -1.64 -9.48
C GLU A 66 7.44 -2.01 -8.99
N TRP A 67 6.64 -1.02 -8.56
CA TRP A 67 5.26 -1.15 -8.09
C TRP A 67 4.22 -0.75 -9.13
N GLN A 68 4.64 -0.26 -10.30
CA GLN A 68 3.75 -0.09 -11.43
C GLN A 68 3.49 -1.49 -11.97
N PHE A 69 2.35 -2.07 -11.59
CA PHE A 69 1.83 -3.22 -12.30
C PHE A 69 1.53 -2.73 -13.71
N GLU A 70 2.34 -3.13 -14.69
CA GLU A 70 1.96 -2.97 -16.09
C GLU A 70 0.57 -3.57 -16.21
N ASP A 71 -0.43 -2.73 -16.49
CA ASP A 71 -1.75 -3.17 -16.91
C ASP A 71 -1.50 -3.99 -18.19
N LEU A 72 -1.33 -5.30 -18.06
CA LEU A 72 -1.22 -6.27 -19.16
C LEU A 72 -2.59 -6.43 -19.86
N ASP A 73 -3.27 -5.31 -20.09
CA ASP A 73 -4.51 -5.17 -20.86
C ASP A 73 -4.25 -4.34 -22.14
N GLU A 74 -3.01 -4.29 -22.63
CA GLU A 74 -2.77 -4.05 -24.06
C GLU A 74 -3.06 -5.33 -24.86
N GLU A 75 -4.37 -5.55 -25.06
CA GLU A 75 -5.02 -6.18 -26.21
C GLU A 75 -4.17 -7.17 -27.03
N ASP A 76 -4.30 -8.47 -26.72
CA ASP A 76 -4.27 -9.52 -27.74
C ASP A 76 -5.47 -9.28 -28.70
N GLU A 77 -5.30 -8.44 -29.72
CA GLU A 77 -6.16 -8.39 -30.92
C GLU A 77 -5.59 -9.25 -32.07
#